data_AF-R9ZX41-F1
#
_entry.id   AF-R9ZX41-F1
#
_cell.length_a   1.000
_cell.length_b   1.000
_cell.length_c   1.000
_cell.angle_alpha   90.00
_cell.angle_beta   90.00
_cell.angle_gamma   90.00
#
_symmetry.space_group_name_H-M   'P 1'
#
loop_
_entity.id
_entity.type
_entity.pdbx_description
1 polymer ?
#
loop_
_entity_poly.entity_id
_entity_poly.type
_entity_poly.pdbx_seq_one_letter_code
_entity_poly.pdbx_strand_id
1 'polypeptide(L)'
;MAQVVYYFTAALSLGGPDRKISFTVPTGNFGDIFAGYVAREMGLPIDRLVVATNDNDILARTMKTGRYEMRGVKTTTSPSMDIQISSNFERLLFEASGRDAGEIRAQMASLKQSGAFDIQPETLKTIKRVFRAGRATEKDVARTIRTTLDETGYL
;
A
#
# COMPACT_ATOMS: atom_id res chain seq x y z
N MET A 1 -4.04 -1.82 14.70
CA MET A 1 -3.53 -1.17 15.92
C MET A 1 -2.20 -1.78 16.36
N ALA A 2 -2.11 -3.09 16.60
CA ALA A 2 -0.85 -3.74 17.01
C ALA A 2 0.32 -3.55 16.02
N GLN A 3 0.04 -3.52 14.71
CA GLN A 3 1.04 -3.37 13.66
C GLN A 3 1.80 -2.03 13.67
N VAL A 4 1.26 -0.99 14.30
CA VAL A 4 1.94 0.32 14.40
C VAL A 4 3.28 0.20 15.15
N VAL A 5 3.35 -0.73 16.12
CA VAL A 5 4.49 -0.87 17.03
C VAL A 5 5.79 -1.14 16.27
N TYR A 6 5.79 -2.02 15.27
CA TYR A 6 7.04 -2.37 14.58
C TYR A 6 7.57 -1.27 13.65
N TYR A 7 6.72 -0.33 13.22
CA TYR A 7 7.21 0.86 12.50
C TYR A 7 8.05 1.74 13.43
N PHE A 8 7.59 1.95 14.66
CA PHE A 8 8.34 2.68 15.67
C PHE A 8 9.62 1.94 16.07
N THR A 9 9.55 0.64 16.40
CA THR A 9 10.75 -0.09 16.84
C THR A 9 11.81 -0.20 15.75
N ALA A 10 11.41 -0.41 14.49
CA ALA A 10 12.32 -0.40 13.35
C ALA A 10 12.94 0.98 13.13
N ALA A 11 12.12 2.04 13.17
CA ALA A 11 12.62 3.40 12.99
C ALA A 11 13.59 3.81 14.11
N LEU A 12 13.28 3.51 15.38
CA LEU A 12 14.15 3.80 16.52
C LEU A 12 15.49 3.03 16.43
N SER A 13 15.44 1.76 16.07
CA SER A 13 16.66 0.95 15.83
C SER A 13 17.53 1.52 14.71
N LEU A 14 16.88 2.18 13.76
CA LEU A 14 17.52 2.86 12.65
C LEU A 14 17.66 4.36 12.94
N GLY A 15 17.81 4.85 14.18
CA GLY A 15 18.16 6.26 14.45
C GLY A 15 17.07 7.29 14.18
N GLY A 16 15.80 6.88 14.13
CA GLY A 16 14.68 7.79 14.33
C GLY A 16 14.66 8.30 15.79
N PRO A 17 14.19 9.52 16.06
CA PRO A 17 13.53 10.46 15.13
C PRO A 17 14.48 11.39 14.35
N ASP A 18 15.79 11.31 14.58
CA ASP A 18 16.76 12.26 13.99
C ASP A 18 16.95 12.11 12.48
N ARG A 19 16.55 10.96 11.91
CA ARG A 19 16.48 10.75 10.46
C ARG A 19 15.16 10.17 10.01
N LYS A 20 14.79 10.47 8.77
CA LYS A 20 13.61 9.89 8.14
C LYS A 20 13.87 8.47 7.65
N ILE A 21 12.88 7.60 7.80
CA ILE A 21 12.92 6.20 7.34
C ILE A 21 11.84 5.98 6.27
N SER A 22 12.16 5.19 5.25
CA SER A 22 11.17 4.72 4.26
C SER A 22 10.86 3.25 4.51
N PHE A 23 9.60 2.87 4.26
CA PHE A 23 9.15 1.49 4.40
C PHE A 23 8.54 1.00 3.09
N THR A 24 8.94 -0.20 2.67
CA THR A 24 8.30 -0.93 1.56
C THR A 24 7.59 -2.14 2.13
N VAL A 25 6.31 -2.29 1.80
CA VAL A 25 5.45 -3.33 2.39
C VAL A 25 4.83 -4.17 1.27
N PRO A 26 5.11 -5.49 1.21
CA PRO A 26 4.34 -6.43 0.40
C PRO A 26 2.87 -6.38 0.86
N THR A 27 1.99 -5.85 0.01
CA THR A 27 0.65 -5.44 0.42
C THR A 27 -0.44 -6.20 -0.33
N GLY A 28 -1.29 -6.91 0.43
CA GLY A 28 -2.60 -7.37 -0.02
C GLY A 28 -3.71 -6.42 0.44
N ASN A 29 -4.27 -6.66 1.63
CA ASN A 29 -5.43 -5.94 2.18
C ASN A 29 -5.16 -4.53 2.75
N PHE A 30 -3.99 -3.93 2.54
CA PHE A 30 -3.59 -2.58 3.00
C PHE A 30 -3.44 -2.36 4.52
N GLY A 31 -3.82 -3.31 5.37
CA GLY A 31 -3.81 -3.11 6.84
C GLY A 31 -2.42 -2.80 7.43
N ASP A 32 -1.40 -3.52 6.96
CA ASP A 32 -0.01 -3.34 7.38
C ASP A 32 0.49 -1.93 7.03
N ILE A 33 0.50 -1.58 5.74
CA ILE A 33 1.00 -0.28 5.31
C ILE A 33 0.16 0.90 5.82
N PHE A 34 -1.14 0.68 6.09
CA PHE A 34 -1.97 1.66 6.78
C PHE A 34 -1.53 1.87 8.23
N ALA A 35 -1.03 0.85 8.93
CA ALA A 35 -0.42 1.04 10.24
C ALA A 35 0.85 1.91 10.17
N GLY A 36 1.63 1.79 9.09
CA GLY A 36 2.74 2.71 8.82
C GLY A 36 2.30 4.15 8.60
N TYR A 37 1.16 4.34 7.93
CA TYR A 37 0.54 5.67 7.80
C TYR A 37 0.08 6.22 9.15
N VAL A 38 -0.56 5.40 9.98
CA VAL A 38 -0.92 5.79 11.35
C VAL A 38 0.33 6.19 12.16
N ALA A 39 1.43 5.43 12.07
CA ALA A 39 2.69 5.78 12.74
C ALA A 39 3.22 7.15 12.30
N ARG A 40 3.14 7.45 11.00
CA ARG A 40 3.49 8.76 10.45
C ARG A 40 2.61 9.88 11.00
N GLU A 41 1.30 9.69 11.00
CA GLU A 41 0.35 10.68 11.55
C GLU A 41 0.51 10.87 13.06
N MET A 42 1.04 9.87 13.78
CA MET A 42 1.45 9.98 15.19
C MET A 42 2.77 10.76 15.39
N GLY A 43 3.46 11.16 14.32
CA GLY A 43 4.68 11.97 14.38
C GLY A 43 5.98 11.22 14.08
N LEU A 44 5.92 9.93 13.74
CA LEU A 44 7.13 9.21 13.32
C LEU A 44 7.63 9.77 11.97
N PRO A 45 8.91 10.16 11.85
CA PRO A 45 9.43 10.78 10.64
C PRO A 45 9.62 9.74 9.53
N ILE A 46 8.53 9.45 8.82
CA ILE A 46 8.53 8.57 7.65
C ILE A 46 8.65 9.42 6.39
N ASP A 47 9.62 9.10 5.53
CA ASP A 47 9.78 9.76 4.23
C ASP A 47 8.75 9.23 3.22
N ARG A 48 8.74 7.91 2.99
CA ARG A 48 7.82 7.26 2.04
C ARG A 48 7.28 5.94 2.56
N LEU A 49 6.03 5.66 2.18
CA LEU A 49 5.41 4.34 2.29
C LEU A 49 5.25 3.76 0.89
N VAL A 50 5.90 2.64 0.60
CA VAL A 50 5.89 2.00 -0.71
C VAL A 50 5.05 0.72 -0.65
N VAL A 51 3.96 0.71 -1.40
CA VAL A 51 3.11 -0.47 -1.62
C VAL A 51 3.80 -1.35 -2.67
N ALA A 52 4.19 -2.57 -2.29
CA ALA A 52 4.64 -3.58 -3.24
C ALA A 52 3.51 -4.58 -3.49
N THR A 53 3.01 -4.69 -4.72
CA THR A 53 2.01 -5.69 -5.12
C THR A 53 2.64 -6.77 -6.00
N ASN A 54 2.02 -7.94 -6.04
CA ASN A 54 2.31 -8.95 -7.06
C ASN A 54 1.50 -8.63 -8.34
N ASP A 55 1.29 -9.62 -9.22
CA ASP A 55 0.48 -9.46 -10.44
C ASP A 55 -0.98 -9.01 -10.19
N ASN A 56 -1.49 -9.14 -8.96
CA ASN A 56 -2.76 -8.55 -8.50
C ASN A 56 -2.56 -7.09 -8.08
N ASP A 57 -2.38 -6.24 -9.08
CA ASP A 57 -1.77 -4.91 -8.96
C ASP A 57 -2.77 -3.75 -8.80
N ILE A 58 -3.95 -3.98 -8.22
CA ILE A 58 -5.01 -2.97 -8.11
C ILE A 58 -4.53 -1.67 -7.46
N LEU A 59 -3.70 -1.75 -6.41
CA LEU A 59 -3.15 -0.58 -5.73
C LEU A 59 -2.12 0.15 -6.60
N ALA A 60 -1.26 -0.57 -7.31
CA ALA A 60 -0.28 0.03 -8.21
C ALA A 60 -0.94 0.74 -9.40
N ARG A 61 -1.97 0.13 -9.99
CA ARG A 61 -2.79 0.75 -11.03
C ARG A 61 -3.50 1.99 -10.52
N THR A 62 -4.15 1.90 -9.36
CA THR A 62 -4.85 3.02 -8.72
C THR A 62 -3.90 4.20 -8.47
N MET A 63 -2.70 3.94 -7.96
CA MET A 63 -1.70 4.99 -7.75
C MET A 63 -1.23 5.61 -9.06
N LYS A 64 -1.19 4.85 -10.16
CA LYS A 64 -0.81 5.37 -11.47
C LYS A 64 -1.92 6.23 -12.09
N THR A 65 -3.15 5.73 -12.12
CA THR A 65 -4.24 6.29 -12.94
C THR A 65 -5.28 7.08 -12.14
N GLY A 66 -5.37 6.88 -10.82
CA GLY A 66 -6.49 7.35 -10.01
C GLY A 66 -7.73 6.47 -10.06
N ARG A 67 -7.75 5.46 -10.94
CA ARG A 67 -8.89 4.55 -11.12
C ARG A 67 -8.67 3.28 -10.29
N TYR A 68 -9.53 3.07 -9.30
CA TYR A 68 -9.59 1.83 -8.53
C TYR A 68 -10.56 0.87 -9.22
N GLU A 69 -10.04 -0.19 -9.85
CA GLU A 69 -10.82 -1.09 -10.71
C GLU A 69 -10.44 -2.55 -10.44
N MET A 70 -11.46 -3.35 -10.12
CA MET A 70 -11.35 -4.79 -9.94
C MET A 70 -10.99 -5.47 -11.26
N ARG A 71 -10.14 -6.49 -11.17
CA ARG A 71 -9.83 -7.41 -12.27
C ARG A 71 -9.91 -8.84 -11.75
N GLY A 72 -9.82 -9.82 -12.65
CA GLY A 72 -9.70 -11.21 -12.24
C GLY A 72 -8.45 -11.43 -11.39
N VAL A 73 -8.57 -12.24 -10.34
CA VAL A 73 -7.44 -12.62 -9.49
C VAL A 73 -6.57 -13.61 -10.26
N LYS A 74 -5.25 -13.40 -10.21
CA LYS A 74 -4.25 -14.33 -10.73
C LYS A 74 -3.61 -15.05 -9.55
N THR A 75 -3.49 -16.37 -9.64
CA THR A 75 -2.70 -17.15 -8.69
C THR A 75 -1.22 -16.82 -8.89
N THR A 76 -0.52 -16.54 -7.81
CA THR A 76 0.92 -16.22 -7.79
C THR A 76 1.66 -17.05 -6.74
N THR A 77 3.00 -16.93 -6.71
CA THR A 77 3.85 -17.48 -5.63
C THR A 77 3.74 -16.73 -4.31
N SER A 78 2.99 -15.62 -4.28
CA SER A 78 2.72 -14.82 -3.08
C SER A 78 1.22 -14.81 -2.74
N PRO A 79 0.61 -15.98 -2.43
CA PRO A 79 -0.84 -16.16 -2.39
C PRO A 79 -1.56 -15.28 -1.37
N SER A 80 -0.88 -14.86 -0.30
CA SER A 80 -1.44 -13.94 0.70
C SER A 80 -1.71 -12.53 0.15
N MET A 81 -1.15 -12.20 -1.01
CA MET A 81 -1.35 -10.94 -1.72
C MET A 81 -2.28 -11.07 -2.94
N ASP A 82 -2.79 -12.27 -3.23
CA ASP A 82 -3.71 -12.53 -4.35
C ASP A 82 -5.12 -12.04 -4.05
N ILE A 83 -5.27 -10.71 -4.02
CA ILE A 83 -6.50 -10.01 -3.65
C ILE A 83 -7.18 -9.37 -4.85
N GLN A 84 -8.51 -9.37 -4.83
CA GLN A 84 -9.31 -8.64 -5.82
C GLN A 84 -9.60 -7.20 -5.39
N ILE A 85 -9.81 -7.01 -4.08
CA ILE A 85 -10.06 -5.73 -3.42
C ILE A 85 -9.20 -5.64 -2.18
N SER A 86 -8.73 -4.44 -1.86
CA SER A 86 -7.92 -4.17 -0.69
C SER A 86 -8.78 -3.51 0.39
N SER A 87 -9.30 -4.32 1.32
CA SER A 87 -10.37 -3.88 2.24
C SER A 87 -9.99 -2.71 3.15
N ASN A 88 -8.72 -2.56 3.56
CA ASN A 88 -8.32 -1.40 4.38
C ASN A 88 -7.95 -0.16 3.56
N PHE A 89 -7.97 -0.23 2.23
CA PHE A 89 -7.71 0.94 1.38
C PHE A 89 -8.78 2.02 1.55
N GLU A 90 -10.02 1.62 1.88
CA GLU A 90 -11.12 2.53 2.23
C GLU A 90 -10.73 3.50 3.37
N ARG A 91 -9.97 3.03 4.37
CA ARG A 91 -9.52 3.89 5.49
C ARG A 91 -8.57 4.99 5.02
N LEU A 92 -7.68 4.67 4.07
CA LEU A 92 -6.80 5.68 3.50
C LEU A 92 -7.58 6.67 2.64
N LEU A 93 -8.56 6.20 1.86
CA LEU A 93 -9.42 7.09 1.08
C LEU A 93 -10.14 8.08 1.99
N PHE A 94 -10.68 7.60 3.12
CA PHE A 94 -11.35 8.45 4.11
C PHE A 94 -10.42 9.52 4.70
N GLU A 95 -9.20 9.15 5.13
CA GLU A 95 -8.26 10.15 5.66
C GLU A 95 -7.82 11.14 4.57
N ALA A 96 -7.55 10.65 3.35
CA ALA A 96 -7.06 11.49 2.25
C ALA A 96 -8.11 12.43 1.65
N SER A 97 -9.41 12.10 1.76
CA SER A 97 -10.52 12.97 1.34
C SER A 97 -10.87 14.03 2.39
N GLY A 98 -10.10 14.13 3.47
CA GLY A 98 -10.45 15.03 4.58
C GLY A 98 -11.63 14.51 5.40
N ARG A 99 -11.78 13.18 5.48
CA ARG A 99 -12.84 12.49 6.22
C ARG A 99 -14.24 12.72 5.65
N ASP A 100 -14.34 12.93 4.35
CA ASP A 100 -15.62 13.03 3.65
C ASP A 100 -16.27 11.65 3.50
N ALA A 101 -17.18 11.32 4.41
CA ALA A 101 -17.92 10.07 4.37
C ALA A 101 -18.89 9.97 3.16
N GLY A 102 -19.31 11.10 2.59
CA GLY A 102 -20.13 11.13 1.37
C GLY A 102 -19.37 10.61 0.16
N GLU A 103 -18.13 11.08 -0.02
CA GLU A 103 -17.22 10.60 -1.08
C GLU A 103 -17.00 9.08 -0.96
N ILE A 104 -16.68 8.59 0.25
CA ILE A 104 -16.41 7.16 0.46
C ILE A 104 -17.63 6.30 0.16
N ARG A 105 -18.82 6.70 0.62
CA ARG A 105 -20.06 5.96 0.32
C ARG A 105 -20.33 5.89 -1.18
N ALA A 106 -20.12 6.99 -1.91
CA ALA A 106 -20.31 7.01 -3.36
C ALA A 106 -19.32 6.09 -4.08
N GLN A 107 -18.04 6.12 -3.69
CA GLN A 107 -17.00 5.25 -4.24
C GLN A 107 -17.30 3.76 -3.98
N MET A 108 -17.68 3.40 -2.74
CA MET A 108 -18.01 2.02 -2.40
C MET A 108 -19.29 1.52 -3.10
N ALA A 109 -20.28 2.39 -3.28
CA ALA A 109 -21.48 2.07 -4.06
C ALA A 109 -21.13 1.81 -5.54
N SER A 110 -20.28 2.68 -6.14
CA SER A 110 -19.83 2.54 -7.52
C SER A 110 -18.98 1.27 -7.72
N LEU A 111 -18.12 0.93 -6.75
CA LEU A 111 -17.37 -0.33 -6.74
C LEU A 111 -18.31 -1.54 -6.75
N LYS A 112 -19.33 -1.54 -5.90
CA LYS A 112 -20.32 -2.63 -5.82
C LYS A 112 -21.14 -2.76 -7.10
N GLN A 113 -21.49 -1.65 -7.73
CA GLN A 113 -22.33 -1.62 -8.93
C GLN A 113 -21.56 -1.97 -10.22
N SER A 114 -20.34 -1.44 -10.37
CA SER A 114 -19.61 -1.43 -11.64
C SER A 114 -18.22 -2.06 -11.58
N GLY A 115 -17.75 -2.46 -10.39
CA GLY A 115 -16.42 -3.01 -10.18
C GLY A 115 -15.29 -1.96 -10.22
N ALA A 116 -15.61 -0.66 -10.32
CA ALA A 116 -14.61 0.40 -10.34
C ALA A 116 -15.13 1.74 -9.80
N PHE A 117 -14.21 2.64 -9.46
CA PHE A 117 -14.47 4.07 -9.26
C PHE A 117 -13.20 4.90 -9.53
N ASP A 118 -13.38 6.19 -9.76
CA ASP A 118 -12.28 7.15 -9.90
C ASP A 118 -12.10 7.95 -8.60
N ILE A 119 -10.86 8.08 -8.15
CA ILE A 119 -10.49 8.87 -6.98
C ILE A 119 -10.41 10.35 -7.39
N GLN A 120 -10.97 11.23 -6.57
CA GLN A 120 -10.91 12.67 -6.84
C GLN A 120 -9.45 13.15 -6.95
N PRO A 121 -9.13 14.06 -7.89
CA PRO A 121 -7.74 14.48 -8.13
C PRO A 121 -7.01 14.99 -6.89
N GLU A 122 -7.68 15.75 -6.01
CA GLU A 122 -7.08 16.25 -4.77
C GLU A 122 -6.87 15.13 -3.74
N THR A 123 -7.82 14.21 -3.57
CA THR A 123 -7.65 13.00 -2.75
C THR A 123 -6.45 12.17 -3.22
N LEU A 124 -6.35 11.92 -4.54
CA LEU A 124 -5.23 11.19 -5.13
C LEU A 124 -3.89 11.92 -4.92
N LYS A 125 -3.87 13.24 -5.07
CA LYS A 125 -2.69 14.07 -4.82
C LYS A 125 -2.24 13.98 -3.37
N THR A 126 -3.17 13.99 -2.41
CA THR A 126 -2.88 13.78 -0.98
C THR A 126 -2.24 12.42 -0.75
N ILE A 127 -2.83 11.34 -1.29
CA ILE A 127 -2.26 9.99 -1.21
C ILE A 127 -0.83 9.95 -1.79
N LYS A 128 -0.62 10.56 -2.97
CA LYS A 128 0.67 10.61 -3.66
C LYS A 128 1.75 11.43 -2.93
N ARG A 129 1.43 12.23 -1.92
CA ARG A 129 2.48 12.90 -1.11
C ARG A 129 3.25 11.91 -0.25
N VAL A 130 2.58 10.84 0.20
CA VAL A 130 3.13 9.87 1.16
C VAL A 130 3.42 8.52 0.51
N PHE A 131 2.51 8.07 -0.36
CA PHE A 131 2.56 6.72 -0.90
C PHE A 131 3.21 6.64 -2.28
N ARG A 132 3.93 5.55 -2.50
CA ARG A 132 4.32 5.05 -3.83
C ARG A 132 3.80 3.64 -3.98
N ALA A 133 3.70 3.15 -5.21
CA ALA A 133 3.34 1.76 -5.46
C ALA A 133 4.13 1.18 -6.63
N GLY A 134 4.47 -0.10 -6.51
CA GLY A 134 5.17 -0.88 -7.53
C GLY A 134 4.56 -2.27 -7.64
N ARG A 135 4.81 -2.90 -8.79
CA ARG A 135 4.38 -4.26 -9.10
C ARG A 135 5.61 -5.13 -9.34
N ALA A 136 5.67 -6.29 -8.69
CA ALA A 136 6.61 -7.36 -9.00
C ALA A 136 5.87 -8.52 -9.68
N THR A 137 6.36 -8.96 -10.83
CA THR A 137 5.85 -10.19 -11.47
C THR A 137 6.50 -11.42 -10.82
N GLU A 138 5.93 -12.61 -11.07
CA GLU A 138 6.54 -13.89 -10.66
C GLU A 138 8.03 -14.01 -11.05
N LYS A 139 8.40 -13.49 -12.23
CA LYS A 139 9.79 -13.48 -12.69
C LYS A 139 10.66 -12.52 -11.88
N ASP A 140 10.12 -11.38 -11.47
CA ASP A 140 10.83 -10.41 -10.65
C ASP A 140 11.04 -10.95 -9.23
N VAL A 141 10.01 -11.61 -8.66
CA VAL A 141 10.08 -12.26 -7.34
C VAL A 141 11.15 -13.36 -7.34
N ALA A 142 11.08 -14.31 -8.28
CA ALA A 142 12.04 -15.41 -8.34
C ALA A 142 13.48 -14.92 -8.57
N ARG A 143 13.66 -13.87 -9.39
CA ARG A 143 14.96 -13.23 -9.58
C ARG A 143 15.45 -12.57 -8.29
N THR A 144 14.59 -11.83 -7.60
CA THR A 144 14.96 -11.14 -6.36
C THR A 144 15.41 -12.13 -5.28
N ILE A 145 14.66 -13.23 -5.08
CA ILE A 145 15.05 -14.30 -4.14
C ILE A 145 16.44 -14.83 -4.47
N ARG A 146 16.70 -15.15 -5.74
CA ARG A 146 18.01 -15.66 -6.18
C ARG A 146 19.12 -14.64 -5.95
N THR A 147 18.93 -13.40 -6.40
CA THR A 147 19.93 -12.34 -6.28
C THR A 147 20.25 -12.03 -4.81
N THR A 148 19.25 -11.95 -3.94
CA THR A 148 19.47 -11.69 -2.51
C THR A 148 20.27 -12.83 -1.86
N LEU A 149 19.96 -14.08 -2.18
CA LEU A 149 20.72 -15.23 -1.68
C LEU A 149 22.16 -15.22 -2.19
N ASP A 150 22.35 -15.00 -3.49
CA ASP A 150 23.67 -15.03 -4.12
C ASP A 150 24.58 -13.90 -3.61
N GLU A 151 24.04 -12.69 -3.41
CA GLU A 151 24.83 -11.50 -3.02
C GLU A 151 25.06 -11.38 -1.52
N THR A 152 24.12 -11.87 -0.69
CA THR A 152 24.14 -11.61 0.77
C THR A 152 24.17 -12.87 1.63
N GLY A 153 23.88 -14.03 1.06
CA GLY A 153 23.71 -15.29 1.80
C GLY A 153 22.41 -15.37 2.60
N TYR A 154 21.49 -14.40 2.44
CA TYR A 154 20.19 -14.35 3.11
C TYR A 154 19.07 -14.86 2.20
N LEU A 155 18.18 -15.71 2.74
CA LEU A 155 17.00 -16.22 2.04
C LEU A 155 15.71 -15.59 2.57
#